data_AF-A0A2V7IU90-F1
#
_entry.id   AF-A0A2V7IU90-F1
#
_cell.length_a   1.000
_cell.length_b   1.000
_cell.length_c   1.000
_cell.angle_alpha   90.00
_cell.angle_beta   90.00
_cell.angle_gamma   90.00
#
_symmetry.space_group_name_H-M   'P 1'
#
loop_
_entity.id
_entity.type
_entity.pdbx_description
1 polymer ?
#
loop_
_entity_poly.entity_id
_entity_poly.type
_entity_poly.pdbx_seq_one_letter_code
_entity_poly.pdbx_strand_id
1 'polypeptide(L)'
;MEGVAGVVHESQTDPTNPACAAEYARFRRLMTAEANAAIEGALAAGATKIVVNDSHWFMRNLLAEELHQAAELLAGDPKPRSMVEGIDGGFDAALFIGYHARAGTRNAILDHTYADRIHEVRLNGRPVGELGINAGFAGVTGVPVALVSGDSALAAEARELLGDHVAVVVVKEAVSRHAAPTTLEVDFALTIHADMAELCPGATRTAGRTVAFTHQDYREVFRAWRALLNLSAVV
;
A
#
# COMPACT_ATOMS: atom_id res chain seq x y z
N MET A 1 0.13 -4.67 -7.28
CA MET A 1 1.30 -5.07 -6.44
C MET A 1 2.14 -3.87 -6.07
N GLU A 2 2.19 -2.87 -6.95
CA GLU A 2 2.81 -1.56 -6.85
C GLU A 2 2.56 -0.87 -5.53
N GLY A 3 1.40 -1.08 -4.88
CA GLY A 3 1.05 -0.49 -3.59
C GLY A 3 1.56 -1.21 -2.36
N VAL A 4 2.01 -2.46 -2.49
CA VAL A 4 2.46 -3.31 -1.37
C VAL A 4 3.61 -2.62 -0.62
N ALA A 5 3.65 -2.85 0.70
CA ALA A 5 4.69 -2.30 1.58
C ALA A 5 6.11 -2.62 1.03
N GLY A 6 6.97 -1.61 1.01
CA GLY A 6 8.35 -1.71 0.54
C GLY A 6 8.56 -1.71 -0.98
N VAL A 7 7.51 -1.87 -1.79
CA VAL A 7 7.62 -1.74 -3.26
C VAL A 7 7.82 -0.27 -3.63
N VAL A 8 8.86 0.05 -4.39
CA VAL A 8 9.17 1.41 -4.84
C VAL A 8 9.60 1.47 -6.30
N HIS A 9 9.92 0.33 -6.92
CA HIS A 9 10.48 0.30 -8.27
C HIS A 9 9.93 -0.87 -9.11
N GLU A 10 9.85 -0.69 -10.43
CA GLU A 10 9.31 -1.68 -11.38
C GLU A 10 10.02 -3.04 -11.34
N SER A 11 11.32 -3.04 -11.00
CA SER A 11 12.08 -4.28 -10.82
C SER A 11 11.56 -5.19 -9.71
N GLN A 12 10.70 -4.68 -8.85
CA GLN A 12 10.07 -5.43 -7.76
C GLN A 12 8.70 -5.98 -8.15
N THR A 13 8.13 -5.51 -9.27
CA THR A 13 6.79 -5.86 -9.75
C THR A 13 6.80 -6.52 -11.13
N ASP A 14 7.92 -6.49 -11.86
CA ASP A 14 8.06 -7.00 -13.22
C ASP A 14 8.37 -8.52 -13.26
N PRO A 15 7.43 -9.36 -13.74
CA PRO A 15 7.64 -10.80 -13.90
C PRO A 15 8.37 -11.18 -15.20
N THR A 16 8.59 -10.24 -16.12
CA THR A 16 9.01 -10.51 -17.49
C THR A 16 10.52 -10.37 -17.70
N ASN A 17 11.17 -9.50 -16.93
CA ASN A 17 12.60 -9.24 -17.05
C ASN A 17 13.41 -10.14 -16.09
N PRO A 18 14.29 -11.02 -16.61
CA PRO A 18 15.11 -11.90 -15.77
C PRO A 18 16.01 -11.16 -14.77
N ALA A 19 16.44 -9.93 -15.08
CA ALA A 19 17.23 -9.12 -14.15
C ALA A 19 16.44 -8.72 -12.90
N CYS A 20 15.11 -8.71 -12.98
CA CYS A 20 14.20 -8.36 -11.89
C CYS A 20 13.79 -9.57 -11.05
N ALA A 21 14.08 -10.79 -11.50
CA ALA A 21 13.54 -12.03 -10.92
C ALA A 21 13.79 -12.18 -9.40
N ALA A 22 14.96 -11.77 -8.91
CA ALA A 22 15.30 -11.86 -7.48
C ALA A 22 14.46 -10.90 -6.63
N GLU A 23 14.32 -9.64 -7.06
CA GLU A 23 13.50 -8.64 -6.38
C GLU A 23 12.02 -8.99 -6.50
N TYR A 24 11.53 -9.32 -7.70
CA TYR A 24 10.16 -9.75 -7.91
C TYR A 24 9.79 -10.96 -7.02
N ALA A 25 10.64 -11.99 -6.93
CA ALA A 25 10.40 -13.14 -6.05
C ALA A 25 10.31 -12.74 -4.56
N ARG A 26 11.18 -11.84 -4.10
CA ARG A 26 11.13 -11.31 -2.74
C ARG A 26 9.82 -10.56 -2.48
N PHE A 27 9.38 -9.73 -3.42
CA PHE A 27 8.18 -8.91 -3.23
C PHE A 27 6.86 -9.66 -3.41
N ARG A 28 6.84 -10.79 -4.13
CA ARG A 28 5.70 -11.73 -4.10
C ARG A 28 5.41 -12.27 -2.71
N ARG A 29 6.45 -12.54 -1.91
CA ARG A 29 6.29 -12.95 -0.50
C ARG A 29 5.69 -11.84 0.35
N LEU A 30 6.14 -10.59 0.16
CA LEU A 30 5.57 -9.44 0.85
C LEU A 30 4.11 -9.19 0.44
N MET A 31 3.80 -9.31 -0.86
CA MET A 31 2.42 -9.24 -1.35
C MET A 31 1.53 -10.32 -0.73
N THR A 32 2.03 -11.55 -0.61
CA THR A 32 1.30 -12.67 0.02
C THR A 32 1.12 -12.43 1.52
N ALA A 33 2.14 -11.93 2.22
CA ALA A 33 2.06 -11.59 3.64
C ALA A 33 1.06 -10.44 3.91
N GLU A 34 1.02 -9.42 3.05
CA GLU A 34 0.05 -8.32 3.19
C GLU A 34 -1.39 -8.79 2.91
N ALA A 35 -1.59 -9.69 1.94
CA ALA A 35 -2.86 -10.37 1.74
C ALA A 35 -3.25 -11.21 2.97
N ASN A 36 -2.32 -11.96 3.57
CA ASN A 36 -2.55 -12.72 4.80
C ASN A 36 -2.96 -11.83 5.97
N ALA A 37 -2.31 -10.67 6.14
CA ALA A 37 -2.71 -9.71 7.17
C ALA A 37 -4.15 -9.21 6.97
N ALA A 38 -4.58 -8.97 5.73
CA ALA A 38 -5.96 -8.61 5.42
C ALA A 38 -6.94 -9.78 5.69
N ILE A 39 -6.55 -11.01 5.36
CA ILE A 39 -7.34 -12.24 5.64
C ILE A 39 -7.51 -12.42 7.15
N GLU A 40 -6.44 -12.32 7.93
CA GLU A 40 -6.46 -12.43 9.39
C GLU A 40 -7.35 -11.34 10.01
N GLY A 41 -7.25 -10.10 9.52
CA GLY A 41 -8.13 -9.02 9.93
C GLY A 41 -9.61 -9.30 9.64
N ALA A 42 -9.91 -9.82 8.44
CA ALA A 42 -11.28 -10.20 8.06
C ALA A 42 -11.83 -11.34 8.94
N LEU A 43 -11.02 -12.36 9.22
CA LEU A 43 -11.39 -13.46 10.13
C LEU A 43 -11.65 -12.95 11.55
N ALA A 44 -10.80 -12.07 12.05
CA ALA A 44 -10.99 -11.44 13.36
C ALA A 44 -12.27 -10.60 13.43
N ALA A 45 -12.69 -10.02 12.30
CA ALA A 45 -13.97 -9.32 12.15
C ALA A 45 -15.18 -10.25 11.96
N GLY A 46 -14.98 -11.58 11.88
CA GLY A 46 -16.05 -12.58 11.78
C GLY A 46 -16.36 -13.03 10.35
N ALA A 47 -15.52 -12.73 9.36
CA ALA A 47 -15.73 -13.21 8.00
C ALA A 47 -15.70 -14.75 7.95
N THR A 48 -16.69 -15.36 7.31
CA THR A 48 -16.80 -16.83 7.15
C THR A 48 -16.45 -17.30 5.74
N LYS A 49 -16.33 -16.37 4.79
CA LYS A 49 -15.95 -16.64 3.40
C LYS A 49 -14.99 -15.54 2.95
N ILE A 50 -13.84 -15.95 2.41
CA ILE A 50 -12.80 -15.03 1.95
C ILE A 50 -12.33 -15.51 0.58
N VAL A 51 -12.44 -14.64 -0.42
CA VAL A 51 -11.92 -14.88 -1.77
C VAL A 51 -10.85 -13.84 -2.05
N VAL A 52 -9.68 -14.29 -2.50
CA VAL A 52 -8.53 -13.44 -2.81
C VAL A 52 -8.29 -13.51 -4.31
N ASN A 53 -8.50 -12.39 -4.99
CA ASN A 53 -8.28 -12.27 -6.42
C ASN A 53 -6.92 -11.64 -6.73
N ASP A 54 -5.98 -12.40 -7.27
CA ASP A 54 -4.71 -11.84 -7.72
C ASP A 54 -4.96 -10.90 -8.91
N SER A 55 -4.53 -9.65 -8.79
CA SER A 55 -4.95 -8.57 -9.67
C SER A 55 -3.77 -7.85 -10.36
N HIS A 56 -2.57 -8.44 -10.33
CA HIS A 56 -1.35 -7.79 -10.84
C HIS A 56 -0.76 -8.52 -12.05
N TRP A 57 -0.45 -7.83 -13.15
CA TRP A 57 0.15 -8.44 -14.35
C TRP A 57 -0.56 -9.73 -14.79
N PHE A 58 0.16 -10.86 -14.78
CA PHE A 58 -0.34 -12.18 -15.15
C PHE A 58 -1.22 -12.83 -14.08
N MET A 59 -1.45 -12.14 -12.97
CA MET A 59 -2.30 -12.56 -11.86
C MET A 59 -1.83 -13.90 -11.24
N ARG A 60 -0.53 -14.19 -11.28
CA ARG A 60 0.13 -15.41 -10.76
C ARG A 60 1.22 -15.07 -9.73
N ASN A 61 0.96 -14.07 -8.90
CA ASN A 61 1.93 -13.44 -8.00
C ASN A 61 1.78 -13.96 -6.57
N LEU A 62 0.55 -14.11 -6.06
CA LEU A 62 0.31 -14.68 -4.75
C LEU A 62 0.81 -16.12 -4.68
N LEU A 63 1.53 -16.45 -3.61
CA LEU A 63 2.10 -17.77 -3.39
C LEU A 63 1.06 -18.64 -2.70
N ALA A 64 0.45 -19.56 -3.45
CA ALA A 64 -0.67 -20.38 -2.98
C ALA A 64 -0.28 -21.23 -1.75
N GLU A 65 0.97 -21.67 -1.68
CA GLU A 65 1.54 -22.43 -0.58
C GLU A 65 1.84 -21.60 0.68
N GLU A 66 1.88 -20.26 0.56
CA GLU A 66 2.09 -19.33 1.68
C GLU A 66 0.81 -18.54 2.03
N LEU A 67 -0.23 -18.57 1.18
CA LEU A 67 -1.49 -17.88 1.41
C LEU A 67 -2.29 -18.58 2.54
N HIS A 68 -2.96 -17.77 3.35
CA HIS A 68 -3.75 -18.23 4.48
C HIS A 68 -4.85 -19.20 4.05
N GLN A 69 -4.90 -20.40 4.65
CA GLN A 69 -5.74 -21.52 4.22
C GLN A 69 -7.25 -21.29 4.29
N ALA A 70 -7.70 -20.27 5.02
CA ALA A 70 -9.11 -19.88 5.06
C ALA A 70 -9.59 -19.13 3.79
N ALA A 71 -8.67 -18.74 2.91
CA ALA A 71 -8.99 -18.02 1.69
C ALA A 71 -9.05 -18.95 0.47
N GLU A 72 -9.98 -18.67 -0.44
CA GLU A 72 -10.01 -19.21 -1.79
C GLU A 72 -9.24 -18.26 -2.73
N LEU A 73 -8.24 -18.78 -3.45
CA LEU A 73 -7.41 -18.00 -4.36
C LEU A 73 -7.89 -18.07 -5.81
N LEU A 74 -8.17 -16.91 -6.41
CA LEU A 74 -8.39 -16.76 -7.85
C LEU A 74 -7.11 -16.24 -8.52
N ALA A 75 -6.30 -17.17 -9.03
CA ALA A 75 -5.03 -16.89 -9.72
C ALA A 75 -5.11 -17.19 -11.22
N GLY A 76 -4.35 -16.42 -12.01
CA GLY A 76 -4.17 -16.57 -13.45
C GLY A 76 -4.87 -15.49 -14.27
N ASP A 77 -4.32 -15.25 -15.46
CA ASP A 77 -4.90 -14.48 -16.54
C ASP A 77 -5.09 -15.37 -17.79
N PRO A 78 -6.06 -15.09 -18.69
CA PRO A 78 -7.05 -14.02 -18.60
C PRO A 78 -8.27 -14.40 -17.75
N LYS A 79 -8.73 -13.47 -16.89
CA LYS A 79 -10.02 -13.54 -16.20
C LYS A 79 -11.01 -12.56 -16.84
N PRO A 80 -12.27 -12.94 -17.14
CA PRO A 80 -13.24 -12.07 -17.79
C PRO A 80 -13.41 -10.71 -17.11
N ARG A 81 -13.35 -10.66 -15.78
CA ARG A 81 -13.47 -9.42 -14.98
C ARG A 81 -12.15 -8.95 -14.36
N SER A 82 -11.01 -9.52 -14.78
CA SER A 82 -9.68 -9.05 -14.40
C SER A 82 -9.52 -8.86 -12.87
N MET A 83 -9.21 -7.64 -12.41
CA MET A 83 -8.96 -7.27 -11.02
C MET A 83 -10.16 -7.44 -10.09
N VAL A 84 -11.37 -7.55 -10.63
CA VAL A 84 -12.62 -7.72 -9.86
C VAL A 84 -13.31 -9.05 -10.16
N GLU A 85 -12.56 -10.04 -10.65
CA GLU A 85 -13.07 -11.40 -10.78
C GLU A 85 -13.48 -11.97 -9.42
N GLY A 86 -14.63 -12.65 -9.40
CA GLY A 86 -15.25 -13.17 -8.19
C GLY A 86 -16.18 -12.20 -7.46
N ILE A 87 -16.24 -10.91 -7.81
CA ILE A 87 -17.22 -9.98 -7.22
C ILE A 87 -18.57 -10.14 -7.95
N ASP A 88 -19.44 -11.02 -7.48
CA ASP A 88 -20.75 -11.34 -8.10
C ASP A 88 -21.97 -11.04 -7.21
N GLY A 89 -21.75 -10.33 -6.10
CA GLY A 89 -22.75 -10.11 -5.05
C GLY A 89 -22.61 -11.13 -3.92
N GLY A 90 -23.29 -10.89 -2.78
CA GLY A 90 -23.23 -11.80 -1.63
C GLY A 90 -21.93 -11.73 -0.81
N PHE A 91 -21.11 -10.69 -1.03
CA PHE A 91 -20.03 -10.29 -0.13
C PHE A 91 -20.42 -9.02 0.62
N ASP A 92 -20.11 -8.96 1.91
CA ASP A 92 -20.41 -7.79 2.75
C ASP A 92 -19.44 -6.63 2.50
N ALA A 93 -18.23 -6.92 1.98
CA ALA A 93 -17.19 -5.93 1.77
C ALA A 93 -16.16 -6.39 0.72
N ALA A 94 -15.58 -5.42 0.02
CA ALA A 94 -14.38 -5.57 -0.78
C ALA A 94 -13.19 -4.87 -0.09
N LEU A 95 -12.02 -5.51 -0.12
CA LEU A 95 -10.76 -4.99 0.39
C LEU A 95 -9.76 -4.90 -0.76
N PHE A 96 -9.31 -3.70 -1.08
CA PHE A 96 -8.38 -3.44 -2.18
C PHE A 96 -6.96 -3.29 -1.65
N ILE A 97 -6.20 -4.38 -1.67
CA ILE A 97 -4.87 -4.48 -1.04
C ILE A 97 -3.76 -4.24 -2.05
N GLY A 98 -2.77 -3.42 -1.68
CA GLY A 98 -1.59 -3.14 -2.50
C GLY A 98 -1.91 -2.40 -3.81
N TYR A 99 -2.92 -1.52 -3.77
CA TYR A 99 -3.32 -0.64 -4.88
C TYR A 99 -2.39 0.58 -5.00
N HIS A 100 -2.47 1.31 -6.11
CA HIS A 100 -1.69 2.53 -6.35
C HIS A 100 -2.57 3.61 -6.99
N ALA A 101 -2.09 4.86 -6.93
CA ALA A 101 -2.83 5.96 -7.53
C ALA A 101 -2.88 5.85 -9.07
N ARG A 102 -3.89 6.51 -9.64
CA ARG A 102 -4.10 6.57 -11.10
C ARG A 102 -2.94 7.20 -11.85
N ALA A 103 -2.83 6.89 -13.14
CA ALA A 103 -1.89 7.52 -14.06
C ALA A 103 -1.93 9.06 -14.00
N GLY A 104 -0.74 9.67 -13.98
CA GLY A 104 -0.55 11.12 -13.93
C GLY A 104 -0.66 11.71 -12.53
N THR A 105 -0.76 10.89 -11.48
CA THR A 105 -0.83 11.39 -10.10
C THR A 105 0.54 11.83 -9.63
N ARG A 106 0.63 13.07 -9.17
CA ARG A 106 1.88 13.62 -8.64
C ARG A 106 2.25 12.93 -7.33
N ASN A 107 3.54 12.61 -7.18
CA ASN A 107 4.09 11.95 -6.00
C ASN A 107 3.34 10.66 -5.65
N ALA A 108 3.17 9.78 -6.64
CA ALA A 108 2.53 8.47 -6.49
C ALA A 108 3.48 7.39 -7.00
N ILE A 109 3.77 6.38 -6.17
CA ILE A 109 4.71 5.31 -6.53
C ILE A 109 4.08 4.44 -7.62
N LEU A 110 4.83 4.25 -8.71
CA LEU A 110 4.46 3.44 -9.88
C LEU A 110 3.05 3.75 -10.42
N ASP A 111 2.67 5.03 -10.42
CA ASP A 111 1.38 5.47 -10.92
C ASP A 111 1.17 5.02 -12.37
N HIS A 112 0.00 4.43 -12.61
CA HIS A 112 -0.53 4.06 -13.93
C HIS A 112 -2.01 3.67 -13.79
N THR A 113 -2.65 3.31 -14.90
CA THR A 113 -4.02 2.75 -14.90
C THR A 113 -4.07 1.59 -15.89
N TYR A 114 -4.10 0.35 -15.39
CA TYR A 114 -4.10 -0.93 -16.10
C TYR A 114 -2.87 -1.22 -16.99
N ALA A 115 -2.39 -0.23 -17.74
CA ALA A 115 -1.23 -0.34 -18.60
C ALA A 115 -0.56 1.03 -18.78
N ASP A 116 0.78 1.06 -18.85
CA ASP A 116 1.56 2.30 -19.00
C ASP A 116 1.21 3.13 -20.25
N ARG A 117 0.57 2.52 -21.25
CA ARG A 117 0.10 3.21 -22.46
C ARG A 117 -1.15 4.07 -22.23
N ILE A 118 -1.76 4.02 -21.04
CA ILE A 118 -2.97 4.78 -20.69
C ILE A 118 -2.58 6.03 -19.89
N HIS A 119 -2.84 7.20 -20.46
CA HIS A 119 -2.52 8.47 -19.81
C HIS A 119 -3.61 8.95 -18.85
N GLU A 120 -4.88 8.70 -19.14
CA GLU A 120 -6.01 9.08 -18.27
C GLU A 120 -7.24 8.21 -18.59
N VAL A 121 -8.02 7.89 -17.56
CA VAL A 121 -9.37 7.31 -17.70
C VAL A 121 -10.36 8.21 -16.96
N ARG A 122 -11.57 8.38 -17.52
CA ARG A 122 -12.65 9.15 -16.89
C ARG A 122 -13.95 8.36 -16.85
N LEU A 123 -14.67 8.42 -15.73
CA LEU A 123 -16.05 7.96 -15.59
C LEU A 123 -16.95 9.18 -15.35
N ASN A 124 -17.92 9.41 -16.23
CA ASN A 124 -18.80 10.60 -16.21
C ASN A 124 -18.03 11.92 -16.06
N GLY A 125 -16.91 12.04 -16.77
CA GLY A 125 -16.04 13.23 -16.73
C GLY A 125 -15.07 13.29 -15.54
N ARG A 126 -15.24 12.45 -14.51
CA ARG A 126 -14.36 12.36 -13.34
C ARG A 126 -13.14 11.49 -13.66
N PRO A 127 -11.90 11.97 -13.48
CA PRO A 127 -10.70 11.14 -13.60
C PRO A 127 -10.70 9.99 -12.59
N VAL A 128 -10.32 8.79 -13.04
CA VAL A 128 -10.24 7.58 -12.19
C VAL A 128 -9.03 6.73 -12.57
N GLY A 129 -8.49 6.00 -11.58
CA GLY A 129 -7.57 4.88 -11.81
C GLY A 129 -8.26 3.53 -11.72
N GLU A 130 -7.45 2.50 -11.50
CA GLU A 130 -7.93 1.14 -11.20
C GLU A 130 -8.87 1.12 -10.00
N LEU A 131 -8.52 1.85 -8.94
CA LEU A 131 -9.37 2.02 -7.76
C LEU A 131 -10.79 2.42 -8.15
N GLY A 132 -10.94 3.47 -8.96
CA GLY A 132 -12.27 3.98 -9.32
C GLY A 132 -13.05 3.09 -10.29
N ILE A 133 -12.37 2.48 -11.25
CA ILE A 133 -12.99 1.52 -12.18
C ILE A 133 -13.52 0.31 -11.40
N ASN A 134 -12.67 -0.25 -10.53
CA ASN A 134 -12.97 -1.47 -9.76
C ASN A 134 -14.01 -1.20 -8.66
N ALA A 135 -13.93 -0.06 -7.97
CA ALA A 135 -14.92 0.35 -6.98
C ALA A 135 -16.30 0.62 -7.63
N GLY A 136 -16.32 1.19 -8.84
CA GLY A 136 -17.56 1.35 -9.60
C GLY A 136 -18.23 0.01 -9.90
N PHE A 137 -17.44 -0.99 -10.31
CA PHE A 137 -17.95 -2.34 -10.52
C PHE A 137 -18.49 -2.96 -9.22
N ALA A 138 -17.73 -2.88 -8.13
CA ALA A 138 -18.16 -3.37 -6.81
C ALA A 138 -19.48 -2.73 -6.37
N GLY A 139 -19.62 -1.41 -6.53
CA GLY A 139 -20.85 -0.68 -6.24
C GLY A 139 -22.07 -1.16 -7.03
N VAL A 140 -21.92 -1.45 -8.33
CA VAL A 140 -23.01 -2.00 -9.16
C VAL A 140 -23.45 -3.39 -8.69
N THR A 141 -22.54 -4.17 -8.10
CA THR A 141 -22.84 -5.49 -7.51
C THR A 141 -23.33 -5.43 -6.06
N GLY A 142 -23.46 -4.22 -5.48
CA GLY A 142 -23.90 -4.02 -4.10
C GLY A 142 -22.85 -4.35 -3.04
N VAL A 143 -21.58 -4.50 -3.42
CA VAL A 143 -20.47 -4.80 -2.49
C VAL A 143 -19.71 -3.50 -2.20
N PRO A 144 -19.77 -2.96 -0.97
CA PRO A 144 -19.06 -1.74 -0.62
C PRO A 144 -17.55 -1.99 -0.51
N VAL A 145 -16.73 -1.04 -0.95
CA VAL A 145 -15.28 -1.06 -0.68
C VAL A 145 -15.06 -0.59 0.75
N ALA A 146 -14.72 -1.52 1.65
CA ALA A 146 -14.54 -1.23 3.07
C ALA A 146 -13.12 -0.79 3.42
N LEU A 147 -12.12 -1.27 2.67
CA LEU A 147 -10.72 -0.97 2.93
C LEU A 147 -9.92 -0.85 1.64
N VAL A 148 -8.97 0.09 1.63
CA VAL A 148 -7.94 0.22 0.60
C VAL A 148 -6.57 0.31 1.27
N SER A 149 -5.57 -0.45 0.79
CA SER A 149 -4.16 -0.30 1.18
C SER A 149 -3.27 0.08 -0.01
N GLY A 150 -2.29 0.94 0.25
CA GLY A 150 -1.32 1.38 -0.73
C GLY A 150 -0.50 2.57 -0.25
N ASP A 151 -0.10 3.45 -1.17
CA ASP A 151 0.66 4.65 -0.82
C ASP A 151 -0.23 5.83 -0.39
N SER A 152 0.39 6.94 0.04
CA SER A 152 -0.33 8.13 0.47
C SER A 152 -1.07 8.86 -0.66
N ALA A 153 -0.64 8.71 -1.91
CA ALA A 153 -1.35 9.26 -3.06
C ALA A 153 -2.65 8.48 -3.34
N LEU A 154 -2.61 7.14 -3.28
CA LEU A 154 -3.81 6.31 -3.33
C LEU A 154 -4.76 6.66 -2.19
N ALA A 155 -4.24 6.88 -0.98
CA ALA A 155 -5.06 7.24 0.17
C ALA A 155 -5.87 8.53 -0.07
N ALA A 156 -5.25 9.54 -0.68
CA ALA A 156 -5.93 10.76 -1.09
C ALA A 156 -7.00 10.49 -2.16
N GLU A 157 -6.67 9.68 -3.18
CA GLU A 157 -7.63 9.27 -4.23
C GLU A 157 -8.83 8.52 -3.64
N ALA A 158 -8.59 7.59 -2.71
CA ALA A 158 -9.63 6.80 -2.07
C ALA A 158 -10.60 7.65 -1.25
N ARG A 159 -10.09 8.60 -0.46
CA ARG A 159 -10.96 9.52 0.30
C ARG A 159 -11.75 10.45 -0.61
N GLU A 160 -11.15 10.95 -1.69
CA GLU A 160 -11.85 11.82 -2.64
C GLU A 160 -12.98 11.06 -3.38
N LEU A 161 -12.72 9.80 -3.73
CA LEU A 161 -13.64 9.00 -4.53
C LEU A 161 -14.75 8.35 -3.68
N LEU A 162 -14.36 7.70 -2.59
CA LEU A 162 -15.22 6.86 -1.76
C LEU A 162 -15.68 7.59 -0.50
N GLY A 163 -15.03 8.67 -0.07
CA GLY A 163 -15.40 9.41 1.15
C GLY A 163 -14.88 8.76 2.44
N ASP A 164 -15.20 9.35 3.58
CA ASP A 164 -14.56 9.01 4.87
C ASP A 164 -14.96 7.66 5.47
N HIS A 165 -15.90 6.94 4.85
CA HIS A 165 -16.34 5.63 5.33
C HIS A 165 -15.41 4.48 4.89
N VAL A 166 -14.54 4.70 3.88
CA VAL A 166 -13.54 3.71 3.50
C VAL A 166 -12.37 3.75 4.49
N ALA A 167 -11.99 2.61 5.03
CA ALA A 167 -10.76 2.49 5.79
C ALA A 167 -9.57 2.59 4.84
N VAL A 168 -8.57 3.40 5.19
CA VAL A 168 -7.38 3.60 4.36
C VAL A 168 -6.14 3.25 5.16
N VAL A 169 -5.34 2.33 4.62
CA VAL A 169 -4.08 1.89 5.23
C VAL A 169 -2.93 2.34 4.33
N VAL A 170 -2.22 3.39 4.77
CA VAL A 170 -1.01 3.86 4.10
C VAL A 170 0.15 2.98 4.55
N VAL A 171 0.67 2.14 3.65
CA VAL A 171 1.79 1.22 3.94
C VAL A 171 3.14 1.79 3.50
N LYS A 172 3.13 2.92 2.78
CA LYS A 172 4.30 3.71 2.41
C LYS A 172 3.91 5.11 1.99
N GLU A 173 4.83 6.05 2.18
CA GLU A 173 4.65 7.43 1.76
C GLU A 173 5.30 7.64 0.39
N ALA A 174 4.60 8.26 -0.55
CA ALA A 174 5.12 8.49 -1.89
C ALA A 174 5.81 9.87 -2.00
N VAL A 175 7.03 9.86 -2.52
CA VAL A 175 7.83 11.07 -2.79
C VAL A 175 7.84 11.40 -4.27
N SER A 176 8.01 10.36 -5.08
CA SER A 176 8.03 10.41 -6.53
C SER A 176 7.46 9.10 -7.07
N ARG A 177 7.45 8.95 -8.40
CA ARG A 177 7.07 7.70 -9.05
C ARG A 177 7.89 6.49 -8.63
N HIS A 178 9.10 6.71 -8.12
CA HIS A 178 10.06 5.62 -7.85
C HIS A 178 10.70 5.69 -6.47
N ALA A 179 10.19 6.51 -5.55
CA ALA A 179 10.81 6.71 -4.23
C ALA A 179 9.79 6.97 -3.12
N ALA A 180 10.13 6.48 -1.93
CA ALA A 180 9.48 6.73 -0.66
C ALA A 180 10.47 7.45 0.30
N PRO A 181 10.01 8.22 1.32
CA PRO A 181 10.91 8.88 2.25
C PRO A 181 11.56 7.85 3.17
N THR A 182 12.71 8.22 3.75
CA THR A 182 13.35 7.41 4.79
C THR A 182 12.84 7.85 6.15
N THR A 183 12.31 6.90 6.92
CA THR A 183 11.97 7.10 8.34
C THR A 183 13.14 6.63 9.19
N LEU A 184 13.70 7.53 9.98
CA LEU A 184 14.62 7.21 11.08
C LEU A 184 13.79 7.07 12.36
N GLU A 185 13.88 5.93 13.01
CA GLU A 185 13.35 5.72 14.37
C GLU A 185 14.51 5.53 15.35
N VAL A 186 14.47 6.25 16.46
CA VAL A 186 15.47 6.15 17.52
C VAL A 186 14.76 5.80 18.83
N ASP A 187 15.05 4.61 19.35
CA ASP A 187 14.63 4.21 20.68
C ASP A 187 15.71 4.57 21.71
N PHE A 188 15.38 5.48 22.62
CA PHE A 188 16.31 6.01 23.61
C PHE A 188 16.25 5.25 24.93
N ALA A 189 17.37 5.19 25.67
CA ALA A 189 17.43 4.44 26.93
C ALA A 189 16.42 4.90 28.00
N LEU A 190 16.09 6.20 28.04
CA LEU A 190 15.20 6.82 29.03
C LEU A 190 14.18 7.70 28.32
N THR A 191 13.01 7.89 28.93
CA THR A 191 11.94 8.73 28.36
C THR A 191 12.38 10.18 28.22
N ILE A 192 13.18 10.71 29.15
CA ILE A 192 13.67 12.09 29.12
C ILE A 192 14.55 12.39 27.91
N HIS A 193 15.30 11.41 27.41
CA HIS A 193 16.08 11.55 26.17
C HIS A 193 15.16 11.71 24.95
N ALA A 194 14.05 10.96 24.92
CA ALA A 194 13.04 11.08 23.88
C ALA A 194 12.29 12.42 23.98
N ASP A 195 11.99 12.89 25.20
CA ASP A 195 11.40 14.23 25.43
C ASP A 195 12.28 15.33 24.80
N MET A 196 13.59 15.26 25.01
CA MET A 196 14.53 16.23 24.44
C MET A 196 14.70 16.08 22.93
N ALA A 197 14.78 14.84 22.43
CA ALA A 197 14.92 14.57 21.01
C ALA A 197 13.69 15.04 20.21
N GLU A 198 12.48 14.91 20.77
CA GLU A 198 11.23 15.37 20.14
C GLU A 198 11.20 16.89 19.89
N LEU A 199 12.02 17.68 20.58
CA LEU A 199 12.15 19.11 20.31
C LEU A 199 12.75 19.42 18.92
N CYS A 200 13.38 18.43 18.26
CA CYS A 200 13.84 18.58 16.88
C CYS A 200 12.63 18.80 15.94
N PRO A 201 12.55 19.94 15.22
CA PRO A 201 11.43 20.19 14.31
C PRO A 201 11.23 19.07 13.30
N GLY A 202 9.98 18.61 13.14
CA GLY A 202 9.62 17.52 12.24
C GLY A 202 9.81 16.12 12.83
N ALA A 203 10.38 15.99 14.03
CA ALA A 203 10.37 14.74 14.78
C ALA A 203 9.01 14.50 15.42
N THR A 204 8.61 13.25 15.58
CA THR A 204 7.32 12.85 16.18
C THR A 204 7.54 11.71 17.14
N ARG A 205 6.92 11.76 18.32
CA ARG A 205 6.98 10.66 19.27
C ARG A 205 6.03 9.54 18.89
N THR A 206 6.59 8.36 18.69
CA THR A 206 5.83 7.17 18.28
C THR A 206 5.62 6.18 19.43
N ALA A 207 6.46 6.24 20.47
CA ALA A 207 6.27 5.47 21.71
C ALA A 207 6.92 6.18 22.90
N GLY A 208 6.77 5.62 24.10
CA GLY A 208 7.29 6.21 25.35
C GLY A 208 8.80 6.52 25.32
N ARG A 209 9.60 5.80 24.53
CA ARG A 209 11.04 6.04 24.38
C ARG A 209 11.49 6.24 22.92
N THR A 210 10.56 6.26 21.97
CA THR A 210 10.88 6.22 20.55
C THR A 210 10.43 7.50 19.85
N VAL A 211 11.35 8.11 19.11
CA VAL A 211 11.10 9.29 18.27
C VAL A 211 11.39 8.93 16.82
N ALA A 212 10.48 9.30 15.92
CA ALA A 212 10.61 9.11 14.49
C ALA A 212 10.86 10.46 13.79
N PHE A 213 11.63 10.43 12.71
CA PHE A 213 11.79 11.55 11.78
C PHE A 213 11.76 11.00 10.35
N THR A 214 10.86 11.54 9.52
CA THR A 214 10.67 11.09 8.15
C THR A 214 11.01 12.20 7.18
N HIS A 215 11.94 11.95 6.25
CA HIS A 215 12.26 12.91 5.21
C HIS A 215 12.69 12.25 3.91
N GLN A 216 12.52 12.97 2.80
CA GLN A 216 12.81 12.50 1.44
C GLN A 216 14.31 12.50 1.12
N ASP A 217 15.03 13.51 1.62
CA ASP A 217 16.48 13.63 1.52
C ASP A 217 17.16 12.96 2.72
N TYR A 218 17.91 11.88 2.47
CA TYR A 218 18.68 11.18 3.50
C TYR A 218 19.71 12.09 4.20
N ARG A 219 20.18 13.16 3.56
CA ARG A 219 21.05 14.15 4.21
C ARG A 219 20.31 14.89 5.33
N GLU A 220 19.04 15.20 5.13
CA GLU A 220 18.20 15.76 6.20
C GLU A 220 17.87 14.72 7.26
N VAL A 221 17.63 13.45 6.89
CA VAL A 221 17.48 12.35 7.86
C VAL A 221 18.75 12.18 8.71
N PHE A 222 19.93 12.25 8.09
CA PHE A 222 21.20 12.15 8.81
C PHE A 222 21.47 13.39 9.68
N ARG A 223 21.09 14.59 9.22
CA ARG A 223 21.12 15.79 10.05
C ARG A 223 20.17 15.68 11.24
N ALA A 224 18.96 15.17 11.02
CA ALA A 224 18.00 14.88 12.08
C ALA A 224 18.56 13.86 13.06
N TRP A 225 19.15 12.74 12.61
CA TRP A 225 19.88 11.80 13.48
C TRP A 225 20.89 12.52 14.38
N ARG A 226 21.75 13.36 13.79
CA ARG A 226 22.74 14.13 14.54
C ARG A 226 22.08 15.11 15.52
N ALA A 227 20.97 15.74 15.14
CA ALA A 227 20.23 16.65 16.02
C ALA A 227 19.59 15.90 17.19
N LEU A 228 18.84 14.83 16.93
CA LEU A 228 18.21 13.96 17.93
C LEU A 228 19.23 13.44 18.93
N LEU A 229 20.37 12.94 18.44
CA LEU A 229 21.47 12.44 19.28
C LEU A 229 22.01 13.55 20.21
N ASN A 230 22.30 14.74 19.68
CA ASN A 230 22.86 15.82 20.48
C ASN A 230 21.84 16.43 21.46
N LEU A 231 20.58 16.54 21.07
CA LEU A 231 19.48 16.99 21.94
C LEU A 231 19.21 15.98 23.06
N SER A 232 19.30 14.68 22.79
CA SER A 232 19.12 13.68 23.84
C SER A 232 20.19 13.74 24.95
N ALA A 233 21.35 14.37 24.67
CA ALA A 233 22.50 14.42 25.57
C ALA A 233 22.56 15.66 26.48
N VAL A 234 21.57 16.56 26.44
CA VAL A 234 21.52 17.75 27.32
C VAL A 234 20.88 17.49 28.69
N VAL A 235 20.59 16.22 29.02
CA VAL A 235 19.97 15.78 30.28
C VAL A 235 20.72 14.62 30.91
#